data_AF-A0AAP2DD61-F1
#
_entry.id   AF-A0AAP2DD61-F1
#
_cell.length_a   1.000
_cell.length_b   1.000
_cell.length_c   1.000
_cell.angle_alpha   90.00
_cell.angle_beta   90.00
_cell.angle_gamma   90.00
#
_symmetry.space_group_name_H-M   'P 1'
#
loop_
_entity.id
_entity.type
_entity.pdbx_description
1 polymer ?
#
loop_
_entity_poly.entity_id
_entity_poly.type
_entity_poly.pdbx_seq_one_letter_code
_entity_poly.pdbx_strand_id
1 'polypeptide(L)'
;MQGLLLYATLTWGQVGNILHTPDSVRPLDTAAYQAVCHMLRTEDQPHVVLDVQGRIDCHRINRHTSASLNFQALKALANDSRIVEVAVDNHYLYRDIMDSIRHGNLGAVYTNELTDATRYMVQYTPSQLKSMGFRDEIRASGPSGITLLPGGERDTTGDGKGSVNGHVVVMISRDLNERDAARKLAHEANGHALFFIMHQDPNHAEDKTRGGNPALEDQIRNCVAETEQNYDNAKRSRSGTTKHRY
;
A
#
# COMPACT_ATOMS: atom_id res chain seq x y z
N MET A 1 -5.50 -62.24 13.28
CA MET A 1 -5.70 -60.84 12.86
C MET A 1 -4.91 -59.98 13.82
N GLN A 2 -3.82 -59.39 13.33
CA GLN A 2 -2.84 -58.64 14.10
C GLN A 2 -3.30 -57.19 14.29
N GLY A 3 -3.13 -56.68 15.50
CA GLY A 3 -3.23 -55.26 15.84
C GLY A 3 -2.22 -54.98 16.94
N LEU A 4 -0.95 -54.82 16.56
CA LEU A 4 0.12 -54.40 17.46
C LEU A 4 0.27 -52.88 17.34
N LEU A 5 0.04 -52.17 18.45
CA LEU A 5 0.46 -50.78 18.63
C LEU A 5 1.98 -50.71 18.54
N LEU A 6 2.51 -49.86 17.66
CA LEU A 6 3.89 -49.39 17.75
C LEU A 6 3.89 -47.88 17.92
N TYR A 7 4.33 -47.44 19.10
CA TYR A 7 4.80 -46.08 19.34
C TYR A 7 6.07 -45.87 18.53
N ALA A 8 6.10 -44.85 17.67
CA ALA A 8 7.31 -44.38 17.01
C ALA A 8 7.55 -42.91 17.37
N THR A 9 8.58 -42.72 18.19
CA THR A 9 9.25 -41.47 18.50
C THR A 9 9.75 -40.79 17.22
N LEU A 10 9.33 -39.55 16.97
CA LEU A 10 9.88 -38.71 15.90
C LEU A 10 11.21 -38.12 16.36
N THR A 11 12.31 -38.69 15.86
CA THR A 11 13.65 -38.11 15.94
C THR A 11 13.78 -36.97 14.93
N TRP A 12 14.32 -35.85 15.41
CA TRP A 12 14.75 -34.71 14.60
C TRP A 12 15.80 -35.13 13.56
N GLY A 13 15.45 -35.01 12.28
CA GLY A 13 16.35 -35.19 11.14
C GLY A 13 16.26 -33.97 10.24
N GLN A 14 17.35 -33.21 10.19
CA GLN A 14 17.58 -32.15 9.21
C GLN A 14 17.48 -32.74 7.79
N VAL A 15 16.43 -32.37 7.06
CA VAL A 15 16.42 -32.40 5.61
C VAL A 15 15.96 -31.01 5.18
N GLY A 16 16.80 -30.33 4.40
CA GLY A 16 16.69 -28.91 4.12
C GLY A 16 15.34 -28.53 3.50
N ASN A 17 14.50 -27.89 4.30
CA ASN A 17 13.49 -26.98 3.79
C ASN A 17 14.20 -25.70 3.37
N ILE A 18 14.65 -25.62 2.11
CA ILE A 18 14.64 -24.32 1.46
C ILE A 18 13.16 -24.05 1.18
N LEU A 19 12.45 -23.59 2.21
CA LEU A 19 11.19 -22.90 2.03
C LEU A 19 11.48 -21.79 1.04
N HIS A 20 10.89 -21.88 -0.15
CA HIS A 20 10.94 -20.85 -1.16
C HIS A 20 10.54 -19.54 -0.47
N THR A 21 11.48 -18.62 -0.30
CA THR A 21 11.25 -17.41 0.48
C THR A 21 10.64 -16.37 -0.45
N PRO A 22 9.39 -15.95 -0.23
CA PRO A 22 8.70 -15.05 -1.15
C PRO A 22 9.39 -13.69 -1.21
N ASP A 23 9.75 -13.22 -2.41
CA ASP A 23 10.16 -11.86 -2.76
C ASP A 23 9.09 -11.30 -3.71
N SER A 24 8.00 -10.74 -3.19
CA SER A 24 6.80 -10.55 -4.03
C SER A 24 6.47 -9.12 -4.40
N VAL A 25 6.92 -8.15 -3.62
CA VAL A 25 6.70 -6.73 -3.93
C VAL A 25 7.73 -6.29 -4.96
N ARG A 26 7.26 -5.87 -6.14
CA ARG A 26 8.10 -5.43 -7.27
C ARG A 26 7.79 -3.98 -7.65
N PRO A 27 8.55 -2.99 -7.16
CA PRO A 27 8.53 -1.64 -7.72
C PRO A 27 9.02 -1.68 -9.16
N LEU A 28 8.24 -1.19 -10.11
CA LEU A 28 8.55 -1.31 -11.54
C LEU A 28 9.57 -0.29 -12.04
N ASP A 29 9.76 0.81 -11.30
CA ASP A 29 10.73 1.85 -11.62
C ASP A 29 11.25 2.55 -10.36
N THR A 30 12.16 3.51 -10.56
CA THR A 30 12.73 4.32 -9.48
C THR A 30 11.66 5.13 -8.74
N ALA A 31 10.64 5.66 -9.42
CA ALA A 31 9.61 6.45 -8.78
C ALA A 31 8.76 5.59 -7.82
N ALA A 32 8.40 4.38 -8.25
CA ALA A 32 7.73 3.38 -7.42
C ALA A 32 8.56 3.00 -6.21
N TYR A 33 9.86 2.73 -6.40
CA TYR A 33 10.76 2.40 -5.31
C TYR A 33 10.90 3.55 -4.30
N GLN A 34 11.00 4.79 -4.78
CA GLN A 34 11.05 5.97 -3.90
C GLN A 34 9.74 6.15 -3.14
N ALA A 35 8.58 5.92 -3.76
CA ALA A 35 7.30 5.94 -3.07
C ALA A 35 7.23 4.90 -1.93
N VAL A 36 7.74 3.68 -2.17
CA VAL A 36 7.88 2.65 -1.12
C VAL A 36 8.79 3.12 0.00
N CYS A 37 9.93 3.74 -0.29
CA CYS A 37 10.83 4.24 0.76
C CYS A 37 10.20 5.40 1.55
N HIS A 38 9.49 6.31 0.90
CA HIS A 38 8.91 7.50 1.52
C HIS A 38 7.74 7.22 2.46
N MET A 39 7.08 6.06 2.37
CA MET A 39 6.09 5.64 3.37
C MET A 39 6.72 5.14 4.69
N LEU A 40 8.02 4.83 4.68
CA LEU A 40 8.73 4.21 5.80
C LEU A 40 9.52 5.23 6.62
N ARG A 41 9.81 4.84 7.87
CA ARG A 41 10.75 5.58 8.72
C ARG A 41 12.16 5.54 8.12
N THR A 42 12.94 6.57 8.41
CA THR A 42 14.32 6.68 7.86
C THR A 42 15.18 5.50 8.29
N GLU A 43 15.00 5.01 9.51
CA GLU A 43 15.70 3.85 10.07
C GLU A 43 15.28 2.51 9.43
N ASP A 44 14.10 2.44 8.82
CA ASP A 44 13.56 1.22 8.21
C ASP A 44 13.99 1.08 6.74
N GLN A 45 14.19 2.21 6.05
CA GLN A 45 14.53 2.25 4.61
C GLN A 45 15.77 1.43 4.22
N PRO A 46 16.88 1.39 4.98
CA PRO A 46 18.06 0.59 4.62
C PRO A 46 17.82 -0.92 4.56
N HIS A 47 16.69 -1.40 5.10
CA HIS A 47 16.32 -2.81 5.11
C HIS A 47 15.42 -3.20 3.93
N VAL A 48 14.96 -2.23 3.16
CA VAL A 48 14.24 -2.44 1.91
C VAL A 48 15.27 -2.39 0.79
N VAL A 49 15.65 -3.55 0.28
CA VAL A 49 16.65 -3.71 -0.78
C VAL A 49 16.03 -4.57 -1.87
N LEU A 50 16.32 -4.26 -3.13
CA LEU A 50 15.84 -5.06 -4.25
C LEU A 50 16.78 -6.25 -4.52
N ASP A 51 16.19 -7.41 -4.80
CA ASP A 51 16.86 -8.59 -5.33
C ASP A 51 17.26 -8.38 -6.80
N VAL A 52 17.90 -9.38 -7.40
CA VAL A 52 18.34 -9.31 -8.81
C VAL A 52 17.19 -9.31 -9.81
N GLN A 53 15.96 -9.60 -9.38
CA GLN A 53 14.72 -9.53 -10.15
C GLN A 53 13.93 -8.22 -9.91
N GLY A 54 14.48 -7.28 -9.11
CA GLY A 54 13.84 -6.00 -8.81
C GLY A 54 12.71 -6.10 -7.77
N ARG A 55 12.65 -7.19 -7.00
CA ARG A 55 11.64 -7.42 -5.95
C ARG A 55 12.27 -7.16 -4.59
N ILE A 56 11.47 -6.79 -3.59
CA ILE A 56 12.00 -6.58 -2.24
C ILE A 56 12.55 -7.91 -1.70
N ASP A 57 13.84 -7.91 -1.36
CA ASP A 57 14.55 -9.05 -0.77
C ASP A 57 13.97 -9.35 0.61
N CYS A 58 13.26 -10.47 0.71
CA CYS A 58 12.60 -10.92 1.90
C CYS A 58 13.59 -11.34 3.00
N HIS A 59 14.77 -11.84 2.64
CA HIS A 59 15.81 -12.15 3.64
C HIS A 59 16.33 -10.88 4.29
N ARG A 60 16.44 -9.78 3.55
CA ARG A 60 16.87 -8.47 4.07
C ARG A 60 15.80 -7.85 4.96
N ILE A 61 14.57 -7.74 4.48
CA ILE A 61 13.48 -7.11 5.23
C ILE A 61 13.13 -7.91 6.49
N ASN A 62 13.31 -9.24 6.47
CA ASN A 62 13.03 -10.10 7.62
C ASN A 62 14.04 -9.99 8.77
N ARG A 63 15.26 -9.52 8.51
CA ARG A 63 16.29 -9.30 9.55
C ARG A 63 16.04 -8.07 10.40
N HIS A 64 15.12 -7.20 9.98
CA HIS A 64 14.77 -5.99 10.72
C HIS A 64 13.43 -6.14 11.42
N THR A 65 13.37 -5.55 12.61
CA THR A 65 12.15 -5.46 13.42
C THR A 65 11.83 -3.99 13.61
N SER A 66 10.64 -3.60 13.18
CA SER A 66 10.15 -2.24 13.32
C SER A 66 8.75 -2.23 13.93
N ALA A 67 8.48 -1.25 14.78
CA ALA A 67 7.14 -0.94 15.27
C ALA A 67 6.33 -0.11 14.26
N SER A 68 6.87 0.17 13.06
CA SER A 68 6.15 0.85 11.99
C SER A 68 5.07 -0.04 11.40
N LEU A 69 3.84 0.48 11.34
CA LEU A 69 2.73 -0.21 10.67
C LEU A 69 3.02 -0.32 9.18
N ASN A 70 3.54 0.73 8.55
CA ASN A 70 3.92 0.71 7.14
C ASN A 70 5.04 -0.30 6.84
N PHE A 71 6.05 -0.42 7.71
CA PHE A 71 7.09 -1.44 7.54
C PHE A 71 6.54 -2.86 7.72
N GLN A 72 5.69 -3.08 8.73
CA GLN A 72 5.07 -4.39 8.97
C GLN A 72 4.16 -4.81 7.81
N ALA A 73 3.38 -3.88 7.27
CA ALA A 73 2.57 -4.11 6.08
C ALA A 73 3.42 -4.46 4.85
N LEU A 74 4.48 -3.69 4.58
CA LEU A 74 5.42 -3.99 3.49
C LEU A 74 6.10 -5.35 3.67
N LYS A 75 6.50 -5.67 4.89
CA LYS A 75 7.09 -6.97 5.25
C LYS A 75 6.08 -8.10 5.03
N ALA A 76 4.82 -7.92 5.42
CA ALA A 76 3.77 -8.92 5.17
C ALA A 76 3.55 -9.14 3.67
N LEU A 77 3.44 -8.05 2.89
CA LEU A 77 3.34 -8.09 1.43
C LEU A 77 4.52 -8.85 0.83
N ALA A 78 5.75 -8.43 1.15
CA ALA A 78 6.97 -9.02 0.63
C ALA A 78 7.07 -10.52 0.95
N ASN A 79 6.53 -10.96 2.08
CA ASN A 79 6.51 -12.37 2.49
C ASN A 79 5.31 -13.18 1.95
N ASP A 80 4.48 -12.62 1.07
CA ASP A 80 3.39 -13.37 0.41
C ASP A 80 3.85 -14.00 -0.90
N SER A 81 3.29 -15.15 -1.28
CA SER A 81 3.62 -15.80 -2.56
C SER A 81 3.10 -15.07 -3.81
N ARG A 82 2.10 -14.20 -3.68
CA ARG A 82 1.50 -13.43 -4.78
C ARG A 82 2.30 -12.18 -5.04
N ILE A 83 2.68 -11.97 -6.30
CA ILE A 83 3.41 -10.78 -6.72
C ILE A 83 2.52 -9.54 -6.58
N VAL A 84 3.09 -8.48 -5.99
CA VAL A 84 2.51 -7.15 -5.87
C VAL A 84 3.38 -6.19 -6.68
N GLU A 85 2.93 -5.81 -7.87
CA GLU A 85 3.62 -4.83 -8.70
C GLU A 85 3.24 -3.41 -8.29
N VAL A 86 4.23 -2.55 -8.06
CA VAL A 86 4.00 -1.13 -7.76
C VAL A 86 4.47 -0.30 -8.94
N ALA A 87 3.56 0.48 -9.52
CA ALA A 87 3.79 1.23 -10.74
C ALA A 87 3.41 2.72 -10.59
N VAL A 88 4.15 3.59 -11.27
CA VAL A 88 3.88 5.03 -11.34
C VAL A 88 3.55 5.42 -12.78
N ASP A 89 2.27 5.46 -13.11
CA ASP A 89 1.77 5.89 -14.41
C ASP A 89 0.35 6.45 -14.24
N ASN A 90 -0.11 7.20 -15.24
CA ASN A 90 -1.50 7.60 -15.34
C ASN A 90 -2.34 6.57 -16.08
N HIS A 91 -1.75 5.78 -16.98
CA HIS A 91 -2.51 4.84 -17.81
C HIS A 91 -2.36 3.41 -17.29
N TYR A 92 -3.47 2.69 -17.20
CA TYR A 92 -3.46 1.29 -16.81
C TYR A 92 -4.46 0.48 -17.63
N LEU A 93 -4.20 -0.83 -17.71
CA LEU A 93 -5.13 -1.79 -18.27
C LEU A 93 -5.79 -2.56 -17.13
N TYR A 94 -7.07 -2.86 -17.27
CA TYR A 94 -7.81 -3.72 -16.34
C TYR A 94 -8.75 -4.66 -17.09
N ARG A 95 -9.10 -5.78 -16.45
CA ARG A 95 -10.19 -6.65 -16.87
C ARG A 95 -11.47 -6.19 -16.20
N ASP A 96 -12.53 -5.95 -16.96
CA ASP A 96 -13.84 -5.67 -16.40
C ASP A 96 -14.59 -6.97 -16.01
N ILE A 97 -15.80 -6.82 -15.46
CA ILE A 97 -16.65 -7.94 -15.04
C ILE A 97 -17.05 -8.91 -16.18
N MET A 98 -16.87 -8.50 -17.45
CA MET A 98 -17.10 -9.33 -18.63
C MET A 98 -15.79 -9.92 -19.18
N ASP A 99 -14.71 -9.87 -18.40
CA ASP A 99 -13.35 -10.29 -18.75
C ASP A 99 -12.77 -9.57 -19.98
N SER A 100 -13.32 -8.39 -20.33
CA SER A 100 -12.81 -7.55 -21.40
C SER A 100 -11.68 -6.67 -20.89
N ILE A 101 -10.59 -6.55 -21.68
CA ILE A 101 -9.51 -5.62 -21.37
C ILE A 101 -9.95 -4.19 -21.69
N ARG A 102 -9.83 -3.31 -20.70
CA ARG A 102 -10.19 -1.89 -20.77
C ARG A 102 -9.01 -1.01 -20.37
N HIS A 103 -9.09 0.26 -20.75
CA HIS A 103 -8.16 1.30 -20.35
C HIS A 103 -8.75 2.12 -19.20
N GLY A 104 -7.95 2.36 -18.18
CA GLY A 104 -8.22 3.31 -17.12
C GLY A 104 -7.22 4.46 -17.15
N ASN A 105 -7.59 5.57 -16.53
CA ASN A 105 -6.73 6.72 -16.36
C ASN A 105 -6.76 7.20 -14.91
N LEU A 106 -5.58 7.54 -14.38
CA LEU A 106 -5.40 8.22 -13.12
C LEU A 106 -5.04 9.68 -13.38
N GLY A 107 -5.23 10.51 -12.36
CA GLY A 107 -4.79 11.88 -12.39
C GLY A 107 -4.87 12.50 -11.01
N ALA A 108 -4.05 13.53 -10.79
CA ALA A 108 -4.07 14.32 -9.59
C ALA A 108 -4.29 15.79 -9.93
N VAL A 109 -5.20 16.44 -9.21
CA VAL A 109 -5.34 17.90 -9.22
C VAL A 109 -5.01 18.40 -7.82
N TYR A 110 -4.17 19.42 -7.74
CA TYR A 110 -3.81 20.03 -6.48
C TYR A 110 -4.77 21.15 -6.13
N THR A 111 -5.53 20.94 -5.09
CA THR A 111 -6.46 21.92 -4.56
C THR A 111 -6.25 22.07 -3.07
N ASN A 112 -6.69 23.20 -2.51
CA ASN A 112 -6.70 23.37 -1.07
C ASN A 112 -7.89 22.58 -0.49
N GLU A 113 -7.59 21.61 0.36
CA GLU A 113 -8.57 20.66 0.90
C GLU A 113 -9.73 21.38 1.60
N LEU A 114 -9.44 22.36 2.46
CA LEU A 114 -10.47 23.15 3.13
C LEU A 114 -11.30 23.99 2.16
N THR A 115 -10.66 24.56 1.13
CA THR A 115 -11.33 25.37 0.10
C THR A 115 -12.31 24.51 -0.70
N ASP A 116 -11.87 23.32 -1.11
CA ASP A 116 -12.74 22.38 -1.83
C ASP A 116 -13.87 21.86 -0.94
N ALA A 117 -13.58 21.48 0.30
CA ALA A 117 -14.60 21.09 1.26
C ALA A 117 -15.63 22.21 1.48
N THR A 118 -15.20 23.46 1.56
CA THR A 118 -16.11 24.61 1.68
C THR A 118 -16.99 24.78 0.44
N ARG A 119 -16.48 24.46 -0.76
CA ARG A 119 -17.24 24.54 -2.01
C ARG A 119 -18.33 23.45 -2.11
N TYR A 120 -18.02 22.24 -1.66
CA TYR A 120 -18.94 21.09 -1.80
C TYR A 120 -19.82 20.85 -0.57
N MET A 121 -19.37 21.27 0.61
CA MET A 121 -20.05 21.08 1.88
C MET A 121 -20.54 22.43 2.43
N VAL A 122 -21.27 23.16 1.59
CA VAL A 122 -21.74 24.54 1.82
C VAL A 122 -22.54 24.75 3.11
N GLN A 123 -23.04 23.67 3.72
CA GLN A 123 -23.76 23.67 4.99
C GLN A 123 -22.85 23.77 6.22
N TYR A 124 -21.53 23.63 6.07
CA TYR A 124 -20.57 23.73 7.17
C TYR A 124 -19.69 24.98 7.02
N THR A 125 -19.41 25.61 8.15
CA THR A 125 -18.40 26.68 8.23
C THR A 125 -16.98 26.12 8.11
N PRO A 126 -15.98 26.92 7.69
CA PRO A 126 -14.59 26.48 7.66
C PRO A 126 -14.08 25.94 9.01
N SER A 127 -14.52 26.52 10.14
CA SER A 127 -14.15 26.04 11.48
C SER A 127 -14.74 24.66 11.80
N GLN A 128 -15.96 24.37 11.35
CA GLN A 128 -16.56 23.04 11.49
C GLN A 128 -15.84 22.04 10.60
N LEU A 129 -15.52 22.39 9.35
CA LEU A 129 -14.76 21.54 8.45
C LEU A 129 -13.36 21.21 9.02
N LYS A 130 -12.65 22.21 9.58
CA LYS A 130 -11.40 21.96 10.32
C LYS A 130 -11.58 20.99 11.48
N SER A 131 -12.69 21.11 12.22
CA SER A 131 -13.02 20.20 13.32
C SER A 131 -13.37 18.79 12.83
N MET A 132 -13.79 18.63 11.58
CA MET A 132 -14.03 17.35 10.90
C MET A 132 -12.76 16.76 10.26
N GLY A 133 -11.62 17.45 10.36
CA GLY A 133 -10.32 16.98 9.89
C GLY A 133 -9.81 17.58 8.58
N PHE A 134 -10.61 18.41 7.89
CA PHE A 134 -10.17 19.09 6.67
C PHE A 134 -9.09 20.13 6.97
N ARG A 135 -7.98 20.10 6.24
CA ARG A 135 -6.84 20.98 6.49
C ARG A 135 -6.77 22.12 5.50
N ASP A 136 -6.22 23.24 5.95
CA ASP A 136 -5.89 24.37 5.09
C ASP A 136 -4.55 24.10 4.38
N GLU A 137 -4.54 23.05 3.56
CA GLU A 137 -3.36 22.50 2.91
C GLU A 137 -3.68 22.17 1.45
N ILE A 138 -2.71 22.39 0.56
CA ILE A 138 -2.79 21.93 -0.83
C ILE A 138 -2.44 20.44 -0.86
N ARG A 139 -3.37 19.62 -1.33
CA ARG A 139 -3.22 18.16 -1.44
C ARG A 139 -3.71 17.68 -2.79
N ALA A 140 -3.21 16.53 -3.23
CA ALA A 140 -3.74 15.87 -4.41
C ALA A 140 -5.18 15.39 -4.18
N SER A 141 -6.06 15.71 -5.13
CA SER A 141 -7.45 15.24 -5.23
C SER A 141 -7.65 14.52 -6.57
N GLY A 142 -8.69 13.69 -6.65
CA GLY A 142 -9.02 12.87 -7.82
C GLY A 142 -8.56 11.41 -7.75
N PRO A 143 -8.83 10.60 -8.81
CA PRO A 143 -8.49 9.18 -8.88
C PRO A 143 -6.99 9.03 -9.11
N SER A 144 -6.21 9.21 -8.06
CA SER A 144 -4.74 9.30 -8.11
C SER A 144 -4.03 8.00 -7.73
N GLY A 145 -4.77 6.95 -7.42
CA GLY A 145 -4.24 5.59 -7.26
C GLY A 145 -5.34 4.54 -7.37
N ILE A 146 -4.94 3.30 -7.60
CA ILE A 146 -5.83 2.15 -7.70
C ILE A 146 -5.06 0.86 -7.37
N THR A 147 -5.78 -0.11 -6.81
CA THR A 147 -5.30 -1.48 -6.65
C THR A 147 -6.13 -2.41 -7.54
N LEU A 148 -5.48 -3.16 -8.42
CA LEU A 148 -6.11 -4.16 -9.29
C LEU A 148 -5.78 -5.56 -8.80
N LEU A 149 -6.81 -6.32 -8.45
CA LEU A 149 -6.67 -7.66 -7.89
C LEU A 149 -6.71 -8.74 -8.97
N PRO A 150 -5.97 -9.85 -8.80
CA PRO A 150 -6.01 -10.95 -9.76
C PRO A 150 -7.41 -11.58 -9.81
N GLY A 151 -7.96 -11.71 -11.02
CA GLY A 151 -9.31 -12.25 -11.24
C GLY A 151 -10.45 -11.27 -10.97
N GLY A 152 -10.13 -10.02 -10.61
CA GLY A 152 -11.08 -8.94 -10.31
C GLY A 152 -11.80 -9.10 -8.99
N GLU A 153 -12.38 -8.01 -8.53
CA GLU A 153 -13.33 -8.01 -7.40
C GLU A 153 -14.67 -8.54 -7.90
N ARG A 154 -14.99 -9.79 -7.55
CA ARG A 154 -16.21 -10.48 -8.00
C ARG A 154 -17.43 -10.23 -7.09
N ASP A 155 -17.26 -9.46 -6.03
CA ASP A 155 -18.37 -9.08 -5.15
C ASP A 155 -19.12 -7.84 -5.66
N THR A 156 -20.29 -7.57 -5.09
CA THR A 156 -21.18 -6.47 -5.48
C THR A 156 -20.76 -5.09 -4.95
N THR A 157 -19.60 -5.02 -4.28
CA THR A 157 -19.15 -3.85 -3.51
C THR A 157 -17.84 -3.25 -4.02
N GLY A 158 -17.03 -4.03 -4.73
CA GLY A 158 -15.82 -3.58 -5.41
C GLY A 158 -16.06 -2.82 -6.71
N ASP A 159 -14.99 -2.32 -7.31
CA ASP A 159 -15.05 -1.54 -8.55
C ASP A 159 -15.19 -2.41 -9.82
N GLY A 160 -15.13 -3.73 -9.64
CA GLY A 160 -15.27 -4.75 -10.67
C GLY A 160 -14.07 -4.84 -11.62
N LYS A 161 -12.92 -4.24 -11.25
CA LYS A 161 -11.70 -4.22 -12.07
C LYS A 161 -10.68 -5.24 -11.56
N GLY A 162 -10.16 -6.02 -12.49
CA GLY A 162 -9.09 -6.99 -12.23
C GLY A 162 -7.80 -6.67 -12.94
N SER A 163 -6.70 -7.19 -12.42
CA SER A 163 -5.41 -7.11 -13.10
C SER A 163 -5.40 -7.97 -14.38
N VAL A 164 -4.67 -7.51 -15.39
CA VAL A 164 -4.57 -8.23 -16.67
C VAL A 164 -3.57 -9.39 -16.65
N ASN A 165 -2.59 -9.35 -15.73
CA ASN A 165 -1.44 -10.24 -15.65
C ASN A 165 -1.53 -11.28 -14.52
N GLY A 166 -2.61 -11.28 -13.72
CA GLY A 166 -2.78 -12.22 -12.61
C GLY A 166 -1.91 -11.90 -11.38
N HIS A 167 -1.26 -10.74 -11.34
CA HIS A 167 -0.59 -10.20 -10.15
C HIS A 167 -1.54 -9.25 -9.40
N VAL A 168 -1.21 -8.88 -8.17
CA VAL A 168 -1.78 -7.66 -7.58
C VAL A 168 -1.02 -6.48 -8.19
N VAL A 169 -1.73 -5.49 -8.71
CA VAL A 169 -1.10 -4.28 -9.29
C VAL A 169 -1.55 -3.07 -8.50
N VAL A 170 -0.62 -2.37 -7.90
CA VAL A 170 -0.83 -1.08 -7.25
C VAL A 170 -0.28 0.00 -8.18
N MET A 171 -1.17 0.85 -8.67
CA MET A 171 -0.82 1.96 -9.55
C MET A 171 -1.05 3.28 -8.82
N ILE A 172 -0.07 4.18 -8.88
CA ILE A 172 -0.19 5.56 -8.40
C ILE A 172 0.06 6.53 -9.55
N SER A 173 -0.68 7.64 -9.56
CA SER A 173 -0.56 8.65 -10.60
C SER A 173 0.82 9.30 -10.59
N ARG A 174 1.36 9.52 -11.78
CA ARG A 174 2.63 10.22 -11.98
C ARG A 174 2.56 11.72 -11.71
N ASP A 175 1.37 12.26 -11.59
CA ASP A 175 1.13 13.68 -11.30
C ASP A 175 1.26 13.97 -9.79
N LEU A 176 1.42 12.92 -8.97
CA LEU A 176 1.65 13.04 -7.55
C LEU A 176 3.08 13.50 -7.23
N ASN A 177 3.19 14.43 -6.28
CA ASN A 177 4.45 14.78 -5.65
C ASN A 177 4.88 13.64 -4.73
N GLU A 178 6.14 13.64 -4.28
CA GLU A 178 6.69 12.55 -3.46
C GLU A 178 5.88 12.24 -2.20
N ARG A 179 5.34 13.26 -1.53
CA ARG A 179 4.58 13.11 -0.28
C ARG A 179 3.23 12.46 -0.55
N ASP A 180 2.50 12.93 -1.55
CA ASP A 180 1.20 12.38 -1.91
C ASP A 180 1.30 11.02 -2.61
N ALA A 181 2.37 10.78 -3.37
CA ALA A 181 2.71 9.46 -3.92
C ALA A 181 2.90 8.43 -2.81
N ALA A 182 3.68 8.77 -1.76
CA ALA A 182 3.88 7.88 -0.62
C ALA A 182 2.57 7.60 0.13
N ARG A 183 1.75 8.63 0.37
CA ARG A 183 0.44 8.47 1.03
C ARG A 183 -0.50 7.60 0.22
N LYS A 184 -0.58 7.85 -1.09
CA LYS A 184 -1.44 7.09 -1.97
C LYS A 184 -0.96 5.64 -2.05
N LEU A 185 0.35 5.41 -2.13
CA LEU A 185 0.89 4.06 -2.06
C LEU A 185 0.55 3.36 -0.73
N ALA A 186 0.64 4.06 0.41
CA ALA A 186 0.25 3.50 1.71
C ALA A 186 -1.26 3.14 1.75
N HIS A 187 -2.12 3.91 1.08
CA HIS A 187 -3.54 3.59 0.93
C HIS A 187 -3.75 2.33 0.08
N GLU A 188 -3.16 2.30 -1.12
CA GLU A 188 -3.37 1.22 -2.09
C GLU A 188 -2.66 -0.09 -1.66
N ALA A 189 -1.37 -0.03 -1.35
CA ALA A 189 -0.59 -1.22 -1.01
C ALA A 189 -0.86 -1.70 0.42
N ASN A 190 -0.72 -0.82 1.43
CA ASN A 190 -0.85 -1.24 2.83
C ASN A 190 -2.32 -1.32 3.30
N GLY A 191 -3.27 -0.86 2.48
CA GLY A 191 -4.70 -1.06 2.66
C GLY A 191 -5.21 -2.20 1.78
N HIS A 192 -5.57 -1.89 0.54
CA HIS A 192 -6.26 -2.81 -0.38
C HIS A 192 -5.44 -4.09 -0.69
N ALA A 193 -4.19 -3.94 -1.13
CA ALA A 193 -3.36 -5.10 -1.45
C ALA A 193 -3.08 -5.96 -0.21
N LEU A 194 -2.81 -5.34 0.95
CA LEU A 194 -2.61 -6.04 2.20
C LEU A 194 -3.85 -6.84 2.61
N PHE A 195 -5.03 -6.23 2.58
CA PHE A 195 -6.28 -6.90 2.95
C PHE A 195 -6.57 -8.08 2.03
N PHE A 196 -6.37 -7.91 0.72
CA PHE A 196 -6.49 -9.00 -0.23
C PHE A 196 -5.53 -10.16 0.11
N ILE A 197 -4.25 -9.87 0.43
CA ILE A 197 -3.32 -10.94 0.77
C ILE A 197 -3.67 -11.63 2.10
N MET A 198 -4.26 -10.90 3.04
CA MET A 198 -4.73 -11.44 4.31
C MET A 198 -6.08 -12.17 4.21
N HIS A 199 -6.64 -12.32 3.01
CA HIS A 199 -7.97 -12.90 2.78
C HIS A 199 -9.09 -12.14 3.51
N GLN A 200 -8.92 -10.83 3.67
CA GLN A 200 -9.92 -9.91 4.20
C GLN A 200 -10.59 -9.16 3.06
N ASP A 201 -11.75 -8.57 3.31
CA ASP A 201 -12.45 -7.74 2.33
C ASP A 201 -11.60 -6.51 1.99
N PRO A 202 -11.09 -6.38 0.76
CA PRO A 202 -10.25 -5.26 0.37
C PRO A 202 -11.08 -4.03 -0.03
N ASN A 203 -12.41 -4.04 0.13
CA ASN A 203 -13.28 -2.96 -0.32
C ASN A 203 -13.75 -2.08 0.83
N HIS A 204 -13.80 -0.77 0.57
CA HIS A 204 -14.55 0.19 1.37
C HIS A 204 -15.31 1.10 0.41
N ALA A 205 -16.62 1.22 0.62
CA ALA A 205 -17.46 2.06 -0.25
C ALA A 205 -17.23 3.54 0.07
N GLU A 206 -17.15 4.39 -0.97
CA GLU A 206 -17.27 5.85 -0.78
C GLU A 206 -18.64 6.23 -0.18
N ASP A 207 -19.67 5.41 -0.43
CA ASP A 207 -21.03 5.59 0.07
C ASP A 207 -21.26 4.82 1.38
N LYS A 208 -21.32 5.57 2.49
CA LYS A 208 -21.51 5.07 3.87
C LYS A 208 -22.79 4.26 4.09
N THR A 209 -23.71 4.23 3.12
CA THR A 209 -24.98 3.51 3.21
C THR A 209 -24.86 1.99 2.98
N ARG A 210 -23.72 1.50 2.47
CA ARG A 210 -23.53 0.08 2.11
C ARG A 210 -22.91 -0.81 3.20
N GLY A 211 -22.74 -0.28 4.42
CA GLY A 211 -21.98 -0.96 5.46
C GLY A 211 -20.49 -0.90 5.09
N GLY A 212 -19.80 0.13 5.58
CA GLY A 212 -18.38 0.32 5.31
C GLY A 212 -17.52 -0.82 5.83
N ASN A 213 -16.20 -0.70 5.65
CA ASN A 213 -15.21 -1.65 6.15
C ASN A 213 -14.31 -0.94 7.16
N PRO A 214 -14.74 -0.83 8.43
CA PRO A 214 -14.02 -0.04 9.43
C PRO A 214 -12.60 -0.54 9.66
N ALA A 215 -12.35 -1.85 9.54
CA ALA A 215 -11.02 -2.41 9.69
C ALA A 215 -10.07 -1.92 8.58
N LEU A 216 -10.53 -1.95 7.33
CA LEU A 216 -9.76 -1.41 6.20
C LEU A 216 -9.59 0.10 6.30
N GLU A 217 -10.65 0.83 6.62
CA GLU A 217 -10.61 2.29 6.81
C GLU A 217 -9.61 2.68 7.91
N ASP A 218 -9.60 1.96 9.03
CA ASP A 218 -8.67 2.16 10.13
C ASP A 218 -7.23 1.85 9.73
N GLN A 219 -7.00 0.74 9.02
CA GLN A 219 -5.69 0.39 8.47
C GLN A 219 -5.17 1.49 7.55
N ILE A 220 -5.96 1.88 6.55
CA ILE A 220 -5.61 2.91 5.58
C ILE A 220 -5.31 4.23 6.30
N ARG A 221 -6.19 4.66 7.22
CA ARG A 221 -6.03 5.91 7.95
C ARG A 221 -4.74 5.91 8.77
N ASN A 222 -4.43 4.81 9.45
CA ASN A 222 -3.23 4.70 10.27
C ASN A 222 -1.95 4.65 9.42
N CYS A 223 -1.95 3.89 8.31
CA CYS A 223 -0.83 3.83 7.37
C CYS A 223 -0.53 5.20 6.74
N VAL A 224 -1.57 5.90 6.25
CA VAL A 224 -1.43 7.25 5.67
C VAL A 224 -0.95 8.25 6.73
N ALA A 225 -1.50 8.20 7.95
CA ALA A 225 -1.07 9.07 9.04
C ALA A 225 0.39 8.82 9.45
N GLU A 226 0.84 7.57 9.48
CA GLU A 226 2.23 7.25 9.74
C GLU A 226 3.15 7.72 8.59
N THR A 227 2.73 7.57 7.32
CA THR A 227 3.48 8.08 6.16
C THR A 227 3.72 9.58 6.26
N GLU A 228 2.68 10.34 6.65
CA GLU A 228 2.79 11.79 6.84
C GLU A 228 3.84 12.14 7.90
N GLN A 229 3.82 11.45 9.04
CA GLN A 229 4.79 11.64 10.12
C GLN A 229 6.21 11.27 9.67
N ASN A 230 6.37 10.16 8.96
CA ASN A 230 7.65 9.69 8.45
C ASN A 230 8.27 10.70 7.48
N TYR A 231 7.47 11.23 6.55
CA TYR A 231 7.91 12.21 5.57
C TYR A 231 8.34 13.53 6.23
N ASP A 232 7.56 14.04 7.20
CA ASP A 232 7.88 15.26 7.93
C ASP A 232 9.17 15.09 8.77
N ASN A 233 9.34 13.93 9.43
CA ASN A 233 10.55 13.61 10.20
C ASN A 233 11.79 13.50 9.31
N ALA A 234 11.68 12.85 8.15
CA ALA A 234 12.78 12.74 7.19
C ALA A 234 13.25 14.12 6.69
N LYS A 235 12.31 15.03 6.38
CA LYS A 235 12.65 16.41 5.98
C LYS A 235 13.35 17.19 7.10
N ARG A 236 12.89 17.05 8.34
CA ARG A 236 13.54 17.69 9.50
C ARG A 236 14.98 17.22 9.67
N SER A 237 15.22 15.91 9.62
CA SER A 237 16.57 15.34 9.72
C SER A 237 17.52 15.86 8.63
N ARG A 238 17.04 16.00 7.39
CA ARG A 238 17.83 16.58 6.27
C ARG A 238 18.14 18.07 6.46
N SER A 239 17.22 18.83 7.06
CA SER A 239 17.41 20.27 7.31
C SER A 239 18.33 20.57 8.50
N GLY A 240 18.47 19.64 9.45
CA GLY A 240 19.33 19.79 10.63
C GLY A 240 20.81 19.54 10.37
N THR A 241 21.18 18.89 9.25
CA THR A 241 22.57 18.53 8.94
C THR A 241 23.40 19.70 8.37
N THR A 242 22.79 20.87 8.11
CA THR A 242 23.48 22.03 7.51
C THR A 242 24.05 23.02 8.55
N LYS A 243 23.97 22.76 9.85
CA LYS A 243 24.57 23.61 10.90
C LYS A 243 25.70 22.88 11.61
N HIS A 244 26.90 22.90 11.03
CA HIS A 244 28.21 22.96 11.69
C HIS A 244 29.31 22.50 10.74
N ARG A 245 29.72 23.40 9.85
CA ARG A 245 31.08 23.45 9.30
C ARG A 245 31.42 24.90 8.98
N TYR A 246 31.89 25.62 9.99
CA TYR A 246 32.94 26.66 9.92
C TYR A 246 33.54 26.80 11.31
#